data_AF-A0A7V6E937-F1
#
_entry.id   AF-A0A7V6E937-F1
#
_cell.length_a   1.000
_cell.length_b   1.000
_cell.length_c   1.000
_cell.angle_alpha   90.00
_cell.angle_beta   90.00
_cell.angle_gamma   90.00
#
_symmetry.space_group_name_H-M   'P 1'
#
loop_
_entity.id
_entity.type
_entity.pdbx_description
1 polymer ?
#
loop_
_entity_poly.entity_id
_entity_poly.type
_entity_poly.pdbx_seq_one_letter_code
_entity_poly.pdbx_strand_id
1 'polypeptide(L)'
;MKPLWHGFLFFLAFFALLVARVLWSGYSDLKTARECAEQGLYDTALHFYSKAGRAYVPIIGAHKPARLELKALCEKAEDRDKSLRCFRHLRSAILSTRWLFTPDASMLEEANEQIATLTEDEMPKEKHMELLRRDFSPNPFLALLAVLLFFVWIFFAIRAFYGGITKDGEILVKKMAKNLFISLVFVVLWLLALRYA
;
A
#
# COMPACT_ATOMS: atom_id res chain seq x y z
N MET A 1 -5.28 -20.70 -32.84
CA MET A 1 -5.00 -19.85 -31.66
C MET A 1 -6.26 -19.81 -30.80
N LYS A 2 -6.23 -20.33 -29.56
CA LYS A 2 -7.37 -20.23 -28.64
C LYS A 2 -7.61 -18.73 -28.34
N PRO A 3 -8.86 -18.24 -28.28
CA PRO A 3 -9.12 -16.83 -28.11
C PRO A 3 -8.70 -16.38 -26.70
N LEU A 4 -7.52 -15.73 -26.62
CA LEU A 4 -6.99 -14.97 -25.47
C LEU A 4 -8.02 -14.04 -24.81
N TRP A 5 -9.10 -13.73 -25.53
CA TRP A 5 -10.18 -12.86 -25.10
C TRP A 5 -10.95 -13.34 -23.86
N HIS A 6 -11.12 -14.66 -23.67
CA HIS A 6 -11.83 -15.18 -22.49
C HIS A 6 -11.05 -14.90 -21.19
N GLY A 7 -9.72 -15.05 -21.22
CA GLY A 7 -8.87 -14.76 -20.07
C GLY A 7 -8.86 -13.26 -19.73
N PHE A 8 -8.82 -12.40 -20.76
CA PHE A 8 -8.90 -10.95 -20.58
C PHE A 8 -10.25 -10.51 -20.00
N LEU A 9 -11.37 -11.02 -20.53
CA LEU A 9 -12.71 -10.72 -20.01
C LEU A 9 -12.88 -11.18 -18.57
N PHE A 10 -12.40 -12.38 -18.24
CA PHE A 10 -12.40 -12.89 -16.87
C PHE A 10 -11.59 -11.98 -15.93
N PHE A 11 -10.38 -11.58 -16.33
CA PHE A 11 -9.54 -10.68 -15.55
C PHE A 11 -10.22 -9.32 -15.32
N LEU A 12 -10.83 -8.76 -16.37
CA LEU A 12 -11.54 -7.49 -16.29
C LEU A 12 -12.76 -7.58 -15.37
N ALA A 13 -13.56 -8.65 -15.48
CA ALA A 13 -14.72 -8.89 -14.62
C ALA A 13 -14.29 -9.09 -13.15
N PHE A 14 -13.22 -9.84 -12.92
CA PHE A 14 -12.65 -10.04 -11.58
C PHE A 14 -12.17 -8.71 -10.97
N PHE A 15 -11.43 -7.91 -11.74
CA PHE A 15 -10.98 -6.60 -11.29
C PHE A 15 -12.14 -5.65 -11.01
N ALA A 16 -13.16 -5.64 -11.87
CA ALA A 16 -14.37 -4.85 -11.66
C ALA A 16 -15.09 -5.24 -10.36
N LEU A 17 -15.16 -6.54 -10.05
CA LEU A 17 -15.75 -7.04 -8.80
C LEU A 17 -14.94 -6.59 -7.57
N LEU A 18 -13.61 -6.59 -7.64
CA LEU A 18 -12.76 -6.07 -6.58
C LEU A 18 -12.98 -4.57 -6.34
N VAL A 19 -13.02 -3.77 -7.42
CA VAL A 19 -13.31 -2.34 -7.34
C VAL A 19 -14.69 -2.09 -6.74
N ALA A 20 -15.72 -2.81 -7.22
CA ALA A 20 -17.08 -2.70 -6.70
C ALA A 20 -17.13 -3.02 -5.19
N ARG A 21 -16.41 -4.05 -4.75
CA ARG A 21 -16.30 -4.41 -3.33
C ARG A 21 -15.67 -3.30 -2.49
N VAL A 22 -14.57 -2.70 -2.96
CA VAL A 22 -13.90 -1.60 -2.25
C VAL A 22 -14.81 -0.38 -2.15
N LEU A 23 -15.49 -0.02 -3.25
CA LEU A 23 -16.44 1.10 -3.26
C LEU A 23 -17.59 0.84 -2.29
N TRP A 24 -18.22 -0.33 -2.36
CA TRP A 24 -19.33 -0.70 -1.47
C TRP A 24 -18.92 -0.62 0.01
N SER A 25 -17.79 -1.24 0.38
CA SER A 25 -17.29 -1.19 1.75
C SER A 25 -16.99 0.24 2.19
N GLY A 26 -16.33 1.03 1.34
CA GLY A 26 -15.97 2.41 1.65
C GLY A 26 -17.18 3.30 1.89
N TYR A 27 -18.21 3.21 1.04
CA TYR A 27 -19.44 3.99 1.21
C TYR A 27 -20.28 3.51 2.40
N SER A 28 -20.31 2.20 2.66
CA SER A 28 -20.97 1.66 3.84
C SER A 28 -20.30 2.16 5.12
N ASP A 29 -18.97 2.08 5.21
CA ASP A 29 -18.21 2.54 6.37
C ASP A 29 -18.35 4.07 6.55
N LEU A 30 -18.35 4.85 5.47
CA LEU A 30 -18.58 6.30 5.52
C LEU A 30 -19.98 6.64 6.06
N LYS A 31 -21.01 5.91 5.64
CA LYS A 31 -22.36 6.08 6.15
C LYS A 31 -22.41 5.82 7.66
N THR A 32 -21.85 4.69 8.10
CA THR A 32 -21.78 4.36 9.54
C THR A 32 -20.98 5.39 10.33
N ALA A 33 -19.88 5.92 9.77
CA ALA A 33 -19.10 6.97 10.42
C ALA A 33 -19.92 8.23 10.69
N ARG A 34 -20.72 8.67 9.71
CA ARG A 34 -21.62 9.82 9.84
C ARG A 34 -22.70 9.59 10.89
N GLU A 35 -23.36 8.42 10.86
CA GLU A 35 -24.37 8.05 11.85
C GLU A 35 -23.79 8.05 13.27
N CYS A 36 -22.57 7.53 13.46
CA CYS A 36 -21.88 7.57 14.74
C CYS A 36 -21.52 9.00 15.17
N ALA A 37 -21.09 9.85 14.22
CA ALA A 37 -20.74 11.24 14.51
C ALA A 37 -21.97 12.06 14.91
N GLU A 38 -23.12 11.85 14.25
CA GLU A 38 -24.41 12.47 14.60
C GLU A 38 -24.88 12.06 16.00
N GLN A 39 -24.58 10.84 16.44
CA GLN A 39 -24.89 10.31 17.78
C GLN A 39 -23.86 10.69 18.85
N GLY A 40 -22.80 11.44 18.52
CA GLY A 40 -21.74 11.80 19.46
C GLY A 40 -20.79 10.65 19.82
N LEU A 41 -20.82 9.53 19.09
CA LEU A 41 -19.96 8.37 19.31
C LEU A 41 -18.57 8.61 18.66
N TYR A 42 -17.79 9.51 19.26
CA TYR A 42 -16.54 10.04 18.68
C TYR A 42 -15.53 8.95 18.26
N ASP A 43 -15.15 8.04 19.17
CA ASP A 43 -14.13 7.04 18.86
C ASP A 43 -14.60 6.04 17.78
N THR A 44 -15.90 5.73 17.76
CA THR A 44 -16.51 4.87 16.73
C THR A 44 -16.54 5.59 15.38
N ALA A 45 -16.95 6.86 15.36
CA ALA A 45 -16.91 7.68 14.15
C ALA A 45 -15.48 7.79 13.60
N LEU A 46 -14.50 8.08 14.47
CA LEU A 46 -13.08 8.11 14.12
C LEU A 46 -12.62 6.81 13.47
N HIS A 47 -12.98 5.66 14.05
CA HIS A 47 -12.64 4.35 13.50
C HIS A 47 -13.21 4.16 12.08
N PHE A 48 -14.51 4.38 11.88
CA PHE A 48 -15.16 4.16 10.59
C PHE A 48 -14.74 5.18 9.53
N TYR A 49 -14.57 6.45 9.89
CA TYR A 49 -14.01 7.45 8.99
C TYR A 49 -12.59 7.09 8.55
N SER A 50 -11.74 6.67 9.50
CA SER A 50 -10.38 6.23 9.20
C SER A 50 -10.41 5.01 8.27
N LYS A 51 -11.31 4.04 8.49
CA LYS A 51 -11.47 2.86 7.63
C LYS A 51 -11.94 3.23 6.22
N ALA A 52 -12.98 4.05 6.09
CA ALA A 52 -13.47 4.55 4.81
C ALA A 52 -12.41 5.38 4.06
N GLY A 53 -11.62 6.17 4.79
CA GLY A 53 -10.49 6.94 4.27
C GLY A 53 -9.38 6.08 3.66
N ARG A 54 -9.27 4.79 4.05
CA ARG A 54 -8.33 3.82 3.46
C ARG A 54 -8.90 3.06 2.26
N ALA A 55 -10.22 3.10 2.05
CA ALA A 55 -10.89 2.44 0.93
C ALA A 55 -10.66 3.23 -0.37
N TYR A 56 -9.43 3.17 -0.87
CA TYR A 56 -8.96 3.96 -2.00
C TYR A 56 -9.20 3.25 -3.33
N VAL A 57 -9.90 3.94 -4.21
CA VAL A 57 -9.93 3.68 -5.65
C VAL A 57 -9.46 4.98 -6.31
N PRO A 58 -8.56 4.94 -7.29
CA PRO A 58 -8.15 6.15 -7.98
C PRO A 58 -9.36 6.91 -8.53
N ILE A 59 -9.35 8.23 -8.42
CA ILE A 59 -10.34 9.18 -8.97
C ILE A 59 -11.70 9.16 -8.25
N ILE A 60 -12.23 8.00 -7.91
CA ILE A 60 -13.59 7.81 -7.35
C ILE A 60 -13.58 7.13 -5.98
N GLY A 61 -14.69 7.24 -5.24
CA GLY A 61 -14.94 6.47 -4.02
C GLY A 61 -15.00 7.31 -2.74
N ALA A 62 -15.28 6.62 -1.64
CA ALA A 62 -15.60 7.23 -0.35
C ALA A 62 -14.39 7.87 0.36
N HIS A 63 -13.16 7.57 -0.05
CA HIS A 63 -11.96 8.03 0.64
C HIS A 63 -11.85 9.55 0.75
N LYS A 64 -12.16 10.30 -0.32
CA LYS A 64 -12.11 11.78 -0.31
C LYS A 64 -13.09 12.40 0.69
N PRO A 65 -14.41 12.15 0.60
CA PRO A 65 -15.34 12.70 1.59
C PRO A 65 -15.05 12.18 3.01
N ALA A 66 -14.65 10.91 3.16
CA ALA A 66 -14.27 10.37 4.47
C ALA A 66 -13.09 11.11 5.11
N ARG A 67 -12.03 11.43 4.36
CA ARG A 67 -10.87 12.16 4.87
C ARG A 67 -11.20 13.62 5.18
N LEU A 68 -12.01 14.27 4.34
CA LEU A 68 -12.47 15.64 4.58
C LEU A 68 -13.31 15.72 5.87
N GLU A 69 -14.26 14.81 6.04
CA GLU A 69 -15.11 14.77 7.24
C GLU A 69 -14.33 14.32 8.47
N LEU A 70 -13.38 13.39 8.32
CA LEU A 70 -12.44 13.03 9.39
C LEU A 70 -11.62 14.22 9.85
N LYS A 71 -11.09 15.02 8.93
CA LYS A 71 -10.36 16.25 9.26
C LYS A 71 -11.25 17.21 10.06
N ALA A 72 -12.48 17.45 9.61
CA ALA A 72 -13.44 18.28 10.34
C ALA A 72 -13.78 17.72 11.74
N LEU A 73 -13.80 16.39 11.91
CA LEU A 73 -13.96 15.73 13.21
C LEU A 73 -12.73 15.97 14.11
N CYS A 74 -11.52 15.99 13.55
CA CYS A 74 -10.29 16.27 14.31
C CYS A 74 -10.22 17.72 14.80
N GLU A 75 -10.65 18.67 13.96
CA GLU A 75 -10.71 20.10 14.30
C GLU A 75 -11.75 20.42 15.39
N LYS A 76 -12.80 19.59 15.51
CA LYS A 76 -13.85 19.72 16.53
C LYS A 76 -13.57 18.95 17.82
N ALA A 77 -12.43 18.26 17.93
CA ALA A 77 -12.10 17.48 19.11
C ALA A 77 -11.94 18.39 20.34
N GLU A 78 -12.62 18.04 21.44
CA GLU A 78 -12.70 18.88 22.65
C GLU A 78 -11.36 19.00 23.39
N ASP A 79 -10.57 17.93 23.36
CA ASP A 79 -9.30 17.85 24.07
C ASP A 79 -8.14 17.55 23.12
N ARG A 80 -6.94 17.93 23.60
CA ARG A 80 -5.69 17.82 22.88
C ARG A 80 -5.37 16.39 22.47
N ASP A 81 -5.64 15.41 23.34
CA ASP A 81 -5.30 14.01 23.12
C ASP A 81 -6.20 13.37 22.05
N LYS A 82 -7.50 13.66 22.08
CA LYS A 82 -8.46 13.28 21.03
C LYS A 82 -8.07 13.89 19.70
N SER A 83 -7.74 15.19 19.67
CA SER A 83 -7.32 15.87 18.45
C SER A 83 -6.06 15.23 17.86
N LEU A 84 -5.04 15.00 18.70
CA LEU A 84 -3.79 14.37 18.29
C LEU A 84 -4.01 12.95 17.78
N ARG A 85 -4.80 12.15 18.48
CA ARG A 85 -5.19 10.80 18.04
C ARG A 85 -5.89 10.87 16.68
N CYS A 86 -6.83 11.78 16.51
CA CYS A 86 -7.57 11.95 15.27
C CYS A 86 -6.66 12.31 14.08
N PHE A 87 -5.77 13.30 14.23
CA PHE A 87 -4.83 13.65 13.16
C PHE A 87 -3.85 12.51 12.82
N ARG A 88 -3.43 11.71 13.81
CA ARG A 88 -2.64 10.48 13.57
C ARG A 88 -3.43 9.46 12.73
N HIS A 89 -4.73 9.32 12.96
CA HIS A 89 -5.60 8.47 12.15
C HIS A 89 -5.81 9.00 10.72
N LEU A 90 -5.95 10.32 10.55
CA LEU A 90 -6.02 10.97 9.24
C LEU A 90 -4.73 10.75 8.44
N ARG A 91 -3.58 11.05 9.05
CA ARG A 91 -2.25 10.79 8.48
C ARG A 91 -2.10 9.34 8.07
N SER A 92 -2.47 8.42 8.94
CA SER A 92 -2.38 6.98 8.67
C SER A 92 -3.29 6.55 7.53
N ALA A 93 -4.50 7.12 7.41
CA ALA A 93 -5.43 6.79 6.34
C ALA A 93 -4.93 7.26 4.96
N ILE A 94 -4.23 8.42 4.91
CA ILE A 94 -3.60 8.91 3.69
C ILE A 94 -2.38 8.04 3.33
N LEU A 95 -1.46 7.84 4.29
CA LEU A 95 -0.22 7.10 4.05
C LEU A 95 -0.44 5.62 3.70
N SER A 96 -1.51 4.97 4.18
CA SER A 96 -1.78 3.58 3.82
C SER A 96 -2.29 3.40 2.38
N THR A 97 -2.57 4.51 1.68
CA THR A 97 -3.06 4.50 0.28
C THR A 97 -2.02 5.03 -0.70
N ARG A 98 -0.81 5.35 -0.21
CA ARG A 98 0.30 5.75 -1.06
C ARG A 98 0.85 4.54 -1.81
N TRP A 99 1.31 4.80 -3.02
CA TRP A 99 2.01 3.82 -3.86
C TRP A 99 3.12 4.57 -4.61
N LEU A 100 2.93 4.91 -5.88
CA LEU A 100 3.82 5.77 -6.67
C LEU A 100 3.68 7.26 -6.34
N PHE A 101 2.52 7.67 -5.84
CA PHE A 101 2.26 9.03 -5.40
C PHE A 101 1.49 9.02 -4.08
N THR A 102 1.53 10.15 -3.39
CA THR A 102 0.78 10.37 -2.16
C THR A 102 -0.53 11.09 -2.49
N PRO A 103 -1.69 10.42 -2.41
CA PRO A 103 -2.97 11.11 -2.58
C PRO A 103 -3.15 12.15 -1.45
N ASP A 104 -3.82 13.26 -1.75
CA ASP A 104 -4.13 14.32 -0.78
C ASP A 104 -2.90 14.85 -0.02
N ALA A 105 -1.77 15.04 -0.72
CA ALA A 105 -0.50 15.46 -0.13
C ALA A 105 -0.59 16.76 0.71
N SER A 106 -1.44 17.72 0.30
CA SER A 106 -1.69 18.94 1.10
C SER A 106 -2.35 18.62 2.44
N MET A 107 -3.36 17.74 2.45
CA MET A 107 -4.05 17.32 3.67
C MET A 107 -3.13 16.50 4.59
N LEU A 108 -2.21 15.71 4.01
CA LEU A 108 -1.17 15.03 4.78
C LEU A 108 -0.24 16.03 5.47
N GLU A 109 0.17 17.08 4.77
CA GLU A 109 1.04 18.12 5.31
C GLU A 109 0.36 18.89 6.43
N GLU A 110 -0.91 19.26 6.25
CA GLU A 110 -1.73 19.88 7.30
C GLU A 110 -1.87 18.96 8.52
N ALA A 111 -2.10 17.66 8.33
CA ALA A 111 -2.18 16.71 9.43
C ALA A 111 -0.84 16.57 10.16
N ASN A 112 0.29 16.58 9.45
CA ASN A 112 1.62 16.58 10.06
C ASN A 112 1.84 17.84 10.90
N GLU A 113 1.47 19.02 10.37
CA GLU A 113 1.60 20.29 11.09
C GLU A 113 0.78 20.30 12.38
N GLN A 114 -0.45 19.81 12.33
CA GLN A 114 -1.31 19.71 13.51
C GLN A 114 -0.74 18.73 14.54
N ILE A 115 -0.23 17.56 14.11
CA ILE A 115 0.45 16.62 15.01
C ILE A 115 1.66 17.28 15.68
N ALA A 116 2.52 17.95 14.91
CA ALA A 116 3.71 18.60 15.44
C ALA A 116 3.38 19.73 16.42
N THR A 117 2.35 20.54 16.12
CA THR A 117 1.87 21.60 17.01
C THR A 117 1.29 21.01 18.31
N LEU A 118 0.49 19.95 18.20
CA LEU A 118 -0.11 19.26 19.36
C LEU A 118 0.88 18.43 20.18
N THR A 119 2.18 18.42 19.85
CA THR A 119 3.25 17.68 20.57
C THR A 119 4.49 18.55 20.80
N GLU A 120 4.34 19.87 20.72
CA GLU A 120 5.45 20.82 20.82
C GLU A 120 6.14 20.83 22.20
N ASP A 121 5.41 20.45 23.25
CA ASP A 121 5.94 20.26 24.60
C ASP A 121 6.88 19.04 24.73
N GLU A 122 6.70 18.01 23.90
CA GLU A 122 7.55 16.83 23.84
C GLU A 122 8.77 17.04 22.95
N MET A 123 8.59 17.73 21.82
CA MET A 123 9.62 17.96 20.81
C MET A 123 9.38 19.26 20.05
N PRO A 124 10.43 20.06 19.75
CA PRO A 124 10.28 21.25 18.90
C PRO A 124 9.60 20.92 17.56
N LYS A 125 8.62 21.75 17.18
CA LYS A 125 7.76 21.56 16.00
C LYS A 125 8.57 21.25 14.74
N GLU A 126 9.66 21.96 14.48
CA GLU A 126 10.49 21.82 13.29
C GLU A 126 11.15 20.44 13.21
N LYS A 127 11.68 19.94 14.34
CA LYS A 127 12.30 18.61 14.42
C LYS A 127 11.27 17.52 14.23
N HIS A 128 10.08 17.68 14.82
CA HIS A 128 9.02 16.71 14.66
C HIS A 128 8.49 16.69 13.21
N MET A 129 8.38 17.85 12.56
CA MET A 129 8.02 17.94 11.14
C MET A 129 9.02 17.24 10.23
N GLU A 130 10.33 17.36 10.51
CA GLU A 130 11.37 16.63 9.78
C GLU A 130 11.15 15.10 9.86
N LEU A 131 10.85 14.59 11.07
CA LEU A 131 10.55 13.18 11.28
C LEU A 131 9.26 12.74 10.57
N LEU A 132 8.21 13.55 10.62
CA LEU A 132 6.91 13.23 10.02
C LEU A 132 6.94 13.20 8.49
N ARG A 133 7.76 14.06 7.87
CA ARG A 133 7.98 14.15 6.42
C ARG A 133 8.94 13.10 5.89
N ARG A 134 9.78 12.52 6.74
CA ARG A 134 10.74 11.48 6.33
C ARG A 134 10.00 10.27 5.79
N ASP A 135 10.26 9.95 4.53
CA ASP A 135 9.69 8.77 3.89
C ASP A 135 10.55 7.53 4.17
N PHE A 136 9.96 6.56 4.85
CA PHE A 136 10.54 5.25 5.11
C PHE A 136 9.97 4.17 4.16
N SER A 137 9.27 4.55 3.08
CA SER A 137 8.78 3.59 2.10
C SER A 137 9.94 3.02 1.26
N PRO A 138 9.89 1.72 0.93
CA PRO A 138 10.80 1.15 -0.03
C PRO A 138 10.64 1.82 -1.40
N ASN A 139 11.72 1.95 -2.15
CA ASN A 139 11.68 2.45 -3.52
C ASN A 139 10.83 1.49 -4.39
N PRO A 140 9.71 1.95 -4.98
CA PRO A 140 8.78 1.09 -5.70
C PRO A 140 9.40 0.44 -6.94
N PHE A 141 10.37 1.10 -7.59
CA PHE A 141 11.05 0.55 -8.75
C PHE A 141 12.04 -0.55 -8.37
N LEU A 142 12.75 -0.39 -7.26
CA LEU A 142 13.64 -1.43 -6.75
C LEU A 142 12.85 -2.63 -6.19
N ALA A 143 11.71 -2.38 -5.54
CA ALA A 143 10.78 -3.43 -5.14
C ALA A 143 10.25 -4.21 -6.36
N LEU A 144 9.83 -3.52 -7.43
CA LEU A 144 9.39 -4.16 -8.67
C LEU A 144 10.54 -4.96 -9.32
N LEU A 145 11.74 -4.40 -9.39
CA LEU A 145 12.93 -5.07 -9.90
C LEU A 145 13.22 -6.35 -9.09
N ALA A 146 13.14 -6.29 -7.76
CA ALA A 146 13.33 -7.45 -6.90
C ALA A 146 12.31 -8.56 -7.22
N VAL A 147 11.03 -8.22 -7.42
CA VAL A 147 10.00 -9.18 -7.82
C VAL A 147 10.32 -9.82 -9.18
N LEU A 148 10.76 -9.04 -10.17
CA LEU A 148 11.14 -9.58 -11.48
C LEU A 148 12.37 -10.50 -11.39
N LEU A 149 13.41 -10.09 -10.66
CA LEU A 149 14.63 -10.88 -10.46
C LEU A 149 14.31 -12.22 -9.76
N PHE A 150 13.40 -12.20 -8.79
CA PHE A 150 12.91 -13.42 -8.12
C PHE A 150 12.26 -14.40 -9.11
N PHE A 151 11.36 -13.93 -9.98
CA PHE A 151 10.74 -14.80 -10.99
C PHE A 151 11.75 -15.35 -12.00
N VAL A 152 12.71 -14.53 -12.44
CA VAL A 152 13.78 -14.98 -13.35
C VAL A 152 14.66 -16.03 -12.68
N TRP A 153 15.05 -15.81 -11.41
CA TRP A 153 15.79 -16.78 -10.61
C TRP A 153 15.08 -18.13 -10.53
N ILE A 154 13.79 -18.13 -10.15
CA ILE A 154 12.96 -19.34 -10.07
C ILE A 154 12.85 -20.02 -11.43
N PHE A 155 12.62 -19.25 -12.50
CA PHE A 155 12.51 -19.80 -13.85
C PHE A 155 13.77 -20.57 -14.25
N PHE A 156 14.96 -20.00 -14.02
CA PHE A 156 16.23 -20.67 -14.33
C PHE A 156 16.53 -21.85 -13.39
N ALA A 157 16.13 -21.77 -12.13
CA ALA A 157 16.23 -22.91 -11.21
C ALA A 157 15.39 -24.09 -11.71
N ILE A 158 14.10 -23.86 -12.01
CA ILE A 158 13.19 -24.86 -12.59
C ILE A 158 13.77 -25.41 -13.89
N ARG A 159 14.24 -24.54 -14.79
CA ARG A 159 14.84 -24.96 -16.07
C ARG A 159 16.12 -25.79 -15.89
N ALA A 160 16.90 -25.56 -14.83
CA ALA A 160 18.05 -26.39 -14.51
C ALA A 160 17.63 -27.82 -14.17
N PHE A 161 16.60 -27.99 -13.33
CA PHE A 161 16.11 -29.31 -12.90
C PHE A 161 15.34 -30.04 -14.01
N TYR A 162 14.33 -29.41 -14.61
CA TYR A 162 13.51 -30.06 -15.65
C TYR A 162 14.20 -30.13 -17.01
N GLY A 163 15.06 -29.14 -17.33
CA GLY A 163 15.77 -29.10 -18.60
C GLY A 163 17.10 -29.84 -18.60
N GLY A 164 17.56 -30.26 -17.43
CA GLY A 164 18.81 -31.00 -17.20
C GLY A 164 18.66 -32.51 -17.22
N ILE A 165 17.45 -33.05 -17.19
CA ILE A 165 17.17 -34.50 -17.21
C ILE A 165 16.53 -34.84 -18.56
N THR A 166 17.14 -35.75 -19.33
CA THR A 166 16.54 -36.26 -20.57
C THR A 166 15.39 -37.22 -20.26
N LYS A 167 14.59 -37.58 -21.29
CA LYS A 167 13.52 -38.59 -21.13
C LYS A 167 14.06 -39.95 -20.67
N ASP A 168 15.32 -40.23 -20.99
CA ASP A 168 16.02 -41.46 -20.65
C ASP A 168 16.71 -41.40 -19.27
N GLY A 169 16.55 -40.28 -18.54
CA GLY A 169 17.13 -40.07 -17.22
C GLY A 169 18.59 -39.59 -17.22
N GLU A 170 19.17 -39.31 -18.39
CA GLU A 170 20.53 -38.80 -18.48
C GLU A 170 20.62 -37.34 -18.02
N ILE A 171 21.65 -37.04 -17.24
CA ILE A 171 21.90 -35.69 -16.73
C ILE A 171 22.75 -34.91 -17.74
N LEU A 172 22.15 -33.88 -18.35
CA LEU A 172 22.83 -32.93 -19.22
C LEU A 172 23.60 -31.89 -18.37
N VAL A 173 24.72 -32.32 -17.78
CA VAL A 173 25.51 -31.54 -16.79
C VAL A 173 25.82 -30.12 -17.28
N LYS A 174 26.25 -29.95 -18.54
CA LYS A 174 26.59 -28.62 -19.09
C LYS A 174 25.39 -27.67 -19.11
N LYS A 175 24.21 -28.17 -19.51
CA LYS A 175 22.98 -27.37 -19.60
C LYS A 175 22.44 -27.05 -18.21
N MET A 176 22.49 -28.03 -17.31
CA MET A 176 22.14 -27.85 -15.90
C MET A 176 23.05 -26.80 -15.24
N ALA A 177 24.37 -26.93 -15.36
CA ALA A 177 25.35 -26.01 -14.80
C ALA A 177 25.18 -24.58 -15.33
N LYS A 178 24.95 -24.40 -16.64
CA LYS A 178 24.66 -23.08 -17.22
C LYS A 178 23.42 -22.43 -16.57
N ASN A 179 22.32 -23.18 -16.45
CA ASN A 179 21.09 -22.64 -15.86
C ASN A 179 21.24 -22.36 -14.36
N LEU A 180 21.96 -23.23 -13.62
CA LEU A 180 22.28 -23.00 -12.20
C LEU A 180 23.16 -21.77 -12.02
N PHE A 181 24.17 -21.56 -12.87
CA PHE A 181 25.00 -20.36 -12.82
C PHE A 181 24.18 -19.10 -13.06
N ILE A 182 23.31 -19.09 -14.08
CA ILE A 182 22.40 -17.96 -14.33
C ILE A 182 21.49 -17.74 -13.12
N SER A 183 20.89 -18.80 -12.58
CA SER A 183 20.06 -18.76 -11.38
C SER A 183 20.81 -18.12 -10.20
N LEU A 184 22.08 -18.51 -9.98
CA LEU A 184 22.93 -17.94 -8.94
C LEU A 184 23.21 -16.45 -9.14
N VAL A 185 23.47 -16.00 -10.38
CA VAL A 185 23.63 -14.57 -10.67
C VAL A 185 22.35 -13.80 -10.31
N PHE A 186 21.18 -14.32 -10.70
CA PHE A 186 19.90 -13.67 -10.41
C PHE A 186 19.55 -13.67 -8.92
N VAL A 187 19.93 -14.68 -8.14
CA VAL A 187 19.71 -14.63 -6.68
C VAL A 187 20.57 -13.56 -6.02
N VAL A 188 21.83 -13.37 -6.45
CA VAL A 188 22.70 -12.31 -5.94
C VAL A 188 22.13 -10.93 -6.30
N LEU A 189 21.70 -10.73 -7.55
CA LEU A 189 21.06 -9.50 -7.98
C LEU A 189 19.77 -9.22 -7.21
N TRP A 190 18.97 -10.26 -6.95
CA TRP A 190 17.75 -10.14 -6.17
C TRP A 190 18.02 -9.70 -4.73
N LEU A 191 19.01 -10.29 -4.05
CA LEU A 191 19.41 -9.89 -2.70
C LEU A 191 19.93 -8.45 -2.66
N LEU A 192 20.68 -8.02 -3.68
CA LEU A 192 21.10 -6.62 -3.81
C LEU A 192 19.89 -5.70 -3.99
N ALA A 193 18.94 -6.06 -4.85
CA ALA A 193 17.72 -5.28 -5.05
C ALA A 193 16.92 -5.15 -3.73
N LEU A 194 16.78 -6.24 -2.96
CA LEU A 194 16.10 -6.21 -1.66
C LEU A 194 16.82 -5.36 -0.61
N ARG A 195 18.15 -5.33 -0.63
CA ARG A 195 18.93 -4.52 0.32
C ARG A 195 18.76 -3.02 0.12
N TYR A 196 18.59 -2.60 -1.14
CA TYR A 196 18.52 -1.20 -1.52
C TYR A 196 17.10 -0.71 -1.83
N ALA A 197 16.11 -1.63 -1.93
CA ALA A 197 14.70 -1.30 -2.04
C ALA A 197 14.19 -0.66 -0.76
#